data_AF-A0A1V5U530-F1
#
_entry.id   AF-A0A1V5U530-F1
#
_cell.length_a   1.000
_cell.length_b   1.000
_cell.length_c   1.000
_cell.angle_alpha   90.00
_cell.angle_beta   90.00
_cell.angle_gamma   90.00
#
_symmetry.space_group_name_H-M   'P 1'
#
loop_
_entity.id
_entity.type
_entity.pdbx_description
1 polymer ?
#
loop_
_entity_poly.entity_id
_entity_poly.type
_entity_poly.pdbx_seq_one_letter_code
_entity_poly.pdbx_strand_id
1 'polypeptide(L)'
;MHDTCVEVYGTDNFGSHSYEFIEFPAVIRGRNTGHIGLGIVTLDLESSGEHWGTFFLTPKGVIEQGGENIKPDQSKYLSTVYIPYDYWYTVSVERDHHVDFDNVPEKVAALLNHCYPDQPEPKNDGQQEGGPNPDQQNGPVMG
;
A
#
# COMPACT_ATOMS: atom_id res chain seq x y z
N MET A 1 6.24 7.56 4.76
CA MET A 1 7.10 6.42 5.14
C MET A 1 8.55 6.70 4.81
N HIS A 2 8.82 7.46 3.73
CA HIS A 2 10.16 7.96 3.38
C HIS A 2 10.87 8.63 4.57
N ASP A 3 10.34 9.74 5.10
CA ASP A 3 10.99 10.50 6.18
C ASP A 3 11.26 9.66 7.43
N THR A 4 10.32 8.79 7.81
CA THR A 4 10.48 7.84 8.92
C THR A 4 11.57 6.82 8.63
N CYS A 5 11.72 6.36 7.39
CA CYS A 5 12.80 5.45 7.01
C CYS A 5 14.15 6.18 7.10
N VAL A 6 14.26 7.40 6.58
CA VAL A 6 15.48 8.21 6.68
C VAL A 6 15.83 8.51 8.14
N GLU A 7 14.84 8.82 8.98
CA GLU A 7 15.03 9.04 10.42
C GLU A 7 15.54 7.79 11.14
N VAL A 8 14.96 6.62 10.85
CA VAL A 8 15.31 5.35 11.52
C VAL A 8 16.66 4.81 11.06
N TYR A 9 16.95 4.88 9.77
CA TYR A 9 18.17 4.32 9.18
C TYR A 9 19.31 5.34 9.08
N GLY A 10 19.02 6.62 9.29
CA GLY A 10 20.00 7.71 9.22
C GLY A 10 20.52 8.00 7.82
N THR A 11 19.90 7.42 6.79
CA THR A 11 20.27 7.58 5.38
C THR A 11 19.03 7.46 4.49
N ASP A 12 18.99 8.27 3.44
CA ASP A 12 18.06 8.18 2.31
C ASP A 12 18.67 7.46 1.10
N ASN A 13 19.91 7.00 1.25
CA ASN A 13 20.73 6.40 0.21
C ASN A 13 21.26 5.04 0.65
N PHE A 14 20.76 4.00 -0.03
CA PHE A 14 21.21 2.63 0.15
C PHE A 14 21.97 2.17 -1.09
N GLY A 15 23.26 1.86 -0.92
CA GLY A 15 24.15 1.40 -1.98
C GLY A 15 24.90 0.12 -1.60
N SER A 16 25.46 -0.53 -2.62
CA SER A 16 26.13 -1.85 -2.55
C SER A 16 27.31 -1.94 -1.57
N HIS A 17 27.87 -0.82 -1.12
CA HIS A 17 29.05 -0.80 -0.26
C HIS A 17 28.73 -1.06 1.22
N SER A 18 27.45 -1.23 1.57
CA SER A 18 27.01 -1.33 2.97
C SER A 18 26.04 -2.49 3.23
N TYR A 19 25.29 -2.95 2.21
CA TYR A 19 24.29 -3.99 2.34
C TYR A 19 24.25 -4.85 1.07
N GLU A 20 24.08 -6.17 1.23
CA GLU A 20 23.92 -7.14 0.14
C GLU A 20 22.44 -7.22 -0.26
N PHE A 21 21.59 -7.72 0.64
CA PHE A 21 20.13 -7.70 0.49
C PHE A 21 19.49 -6.69 1.44
N ILE A 22 18.43 -6.04 0.97
CA ILE A 22 17.63 -5.14 1.79
C ILE A 22 16.14 -5.33 1.51
N GLU A 23 15.33 -5.10 2.54
CA GLU A 23 13.88 -5.19 2.49
C GLU A 23 13.27 -3.81 2.66
N PHE A 24 12.47 -3.37 1.69
CA PHE A 24 11.80 -2.08 1.75
C PHE A 24 10.28 -2.20 1.72
N PRO A 25 9.57 -1.37 2.52
CA PRO A 25 8.13 -1.23 2.37
C PRO A 25 7.82 -0.62 0.99
N ALA A 26 6.87 -1.22 0.30
CA ALA A 26 6.46 -0.85 -1.05
C ALA A 26 4.94 -0.80 -1.18
N VAL A 27 4.48 0.08 -2.06
CA VAL A 27 3.12 0.05 -2.58
C VAL A 27 3.14 -0.78 -3.86
N ILE A 28 2.22 -1.73 -3.97
CA ILE A 28 2.14 -2.66 -5.09
C ILE A 28 0.83 -2.44 -5.83
N ARG A 29 0.89 -2.41 -7.16
CA ARG A 29 -0.29 -2.33 -8.03
C ARG A 29 -0.33 -3.51 -8.99
N GLY A 30 -1.40 -4.30 -8.95
CA GLY A 30 -1.62 -5.33 -9.96
C GLY A 30 -1.87 -4.71 -11.33
N ARG A 31 -1.10 -5.07 -12.36
CA ARG A 31 -1.21 -4.47 -13.71
C ARG A 31 -2.56 -4.78 -14.34
N ASN A 32 -3.05 -6.01 -14.16
CA ASN A 32 -4.28 -6.48 -14.79
C ASN A 32 -5.55 -5.98 -14.08
N THR A 33 -5.47 -5.75 -12.77
CA THR A 33 -6.65 -5.43 -11.94
C THR A 33 -6.67 -3.96 -11.52
N GLY A 34 -5.53 -3.28 -11.55
CA GLY A 34 -5.34 -1.98 -10.94
C GLY A 34 -5.43 -1.98 -9.41
N HIS A 35 -5.53 -3.16 -8.78
CA HIS A 35 -5.66 -3.28 -7.33
C HIS A 35 -4.38 -2.79 -6.65
N ILE A 36 -4.51 -1.91 -5.67
CA ILE A 36 -3.40 -1.33 -4.92
C ILE A 36 -3.36 -1.97 -3.54
N GLY A 37 -2.19 -2.46 -3.15
CA GLY A 37 -1.91 -3.03 -1.84
C GLY A 37 -0.54 -2.62 -1.32
N LEU A 38 -0.18 -3.13 -0.16
CA LEU A 38 1.14 -2.93 0.44
C LEU A 38 1.94 -4.23 0.38
N GLY A 39 3.26 -4.10 0.38
CA GLY A 39 4.17 -5.21 0.45
C GLY A 39 5.53 -4.82 1.01
N ILE A 40 6.38 -5.82 1.16
CA ILE A 40 7.81 -5.67 1.43
C ILE A 40 8.53 -6.27 0.24
N VAL A 41 9.39 -5.49 -0.40
CA VAL A 41 10.17 -5.91 -1.56
C VAL A 41 11.61 -6.12 -1.12
N THR A 42 12.17 -7.27 -1.48
CA THR A 42 13.58 -7.60 -1.26
C THR A 42 14.36 -7.23 -2.51
N LEU A 43 15.40 -6.41 -2.35
CA LEU A 43 16.31 -6.01 -3.40
C LEU A 43 17.72 -6.55 -3.13
N ASP A 44 18.39 -6.98 -4.19
CA ASP A 44 19.83 -7.23 -4.21
C ASP A 44 20.55 -5.93 -4.62
N LEU A 45 21.24 -5.29 -3.67
CA LEU A 45 21.95 -4.05 -3.93
C LEU A 45 23.30 -4.26 -4.63
N GLU A 46 23.90 -5.45 -4.55
CA GLU A 46 25.11 -5.79 -5.33
C GLU A 46 24.77 -5.94 -6.82
N SER A 47 23.55 -6.39 -7.13
CA SER A 47 23.00 -6.45 -8.49
C SER A 47 22.20 -5.20 -8.88
N SER A 48 22.68 -4.00 -8.53
CA SER A 48 22.04 -2.72 -8.93
C SER A 48 20.57 -2.55 -8.49
N GLY A 49 20.22 -3.11 -7.33
CA GLY A 49 18.85 -3.03 -6.80
C GLY A 49 17.88 -3.98 -7.48
N GLU A 50 18.35 -5.13 -7.98
CA GLU A 50 17.51 -6.10 -8.67
C GLU A 50 16.46 -6.70 -7.74
N HIS A 51 15.24 -6.87 -8.27
CA HIS A 51 14.14 -7.49 -7.55
C HIS A 51 14.44 -8.96 -7.26
N TRP A 52 14.47 -9.31 -5.97
CA TRP A 52 14.69 -10.69 -5.54
C TRP A 52 13.42 -11.36 -5.00
N GLY A 53 12.58 -10.60 -4.30
CA GLY A 53 11.43 -11.16 -3.59
C GLY A 53 10.37 -10.15 -3.24
N THR A 54 9.16 -10.64 -2.92
CA THR A 54 8.07 -9.79 -2.45
C THR A 54 7.16 -10.53 -1.47
N PHE A 55 6.94 -9.90 -0.32
CA PHE A 55 5.91 -10.24 0.63
C PHE A 55 4.70 -9.32 0.42
N PHE A 56 3.54 -9.90 0.16
CA PHE A 56 2.28 -9.17 0.02
C PHE A 56 1.59 -9.06 1.37
N LEU A 57 1.25 -7.85 1.79
CA LEU A 57 0.45 -7.60 2.98
C LEU A 57 -1.04 -7.61 2.57
N THR A 58 -1.72 -8.72 2.83
CA THR A 58 -3.08 -8.95 2.34
C THR A 58 -4.07 -9.16 3.49
N PRO A 59 -5.39 -9.08 3.24
CA PRO A 59 -6.40 -9.50 4.22
C PRO A 59 -6.31 -10.98 4.64
N LYS A 60 -5.60 -11.81 3.87
CA LYS A 60 -5.32 -13.22 4.20
C LYS A 60 -4.03 -13.39 5.03
N GLY A 61 -3.45 -12.30 5.50
CA GLY A 61 -2.14 -12.25 6.14
C GLY A 61 -1.01 -11.94 5.16
N VAL A 62 0.23 -12.13 5.62
CA VAL A 62 1.43 -11.96 4.80
C VAL A 62 1.60 -13.18 3.89
N ILE A 63 1.79 -12.93 2.60
CA ILE A 63 2.01 -13.98 1.59
C ILE A 63 3.31 -13.70 0.86
N GLU A 64 4.28 -14.60 0.98
CA GLU A 64 5.52 -14.57 0.20
C GLU A 64 5.27 -15.09 -1.21
N GLN A 65 5.63 -14.31 -2.24
CA GLN A 65 5.57 -14.78 -3.60
C GLN A 65 6.63 -15.84 -3.86
N GLY A 66 6.20 -17.02 -4.32
CA GLY A 66 7.13 -18.11 -4.65
C GLY A 66 7.72 -18.85 -3.44
N GLY A 67 7.29 -18.53 -2.22
CA GLY A 67 7.74 -19.20 -1.01
C GLY A 67 7.38 -20.69 -1.00
N GLU A 68 8.26 -21.52 -0.43
CA GLU A 68 8.14 -22.98 -0.43
C GLU A 68 6.82 -23.50 0.18
N ASN A 69 6.28 -22.74 1.14
CA ASN A 69 5.09 -23.12 1.91
C ASN A 69 3.81 -22.38 1.48
N ILE A 70 3.80 -21.74 0.30
CA ILE A 70 2.63 -21.01 -0.17
C ILE A 70 1.43 -21.95 -0.39
N LYS A 71 0.29 -21.60 0.22
CA LYS A 71 -0.94 -22.39 0.03
C LYS A 71 -1.51 -22.18 -1.37
N PRO A 72 -2.16 -23.18 -1.98
CA PRO A 72 -2.74 -23.04 -3.32
C PRO A 72 -3.75 -21.89 -3.45
N ASP A 73 -4.53 -21.60 -2.41
CA ASP A 73 -5.50 -20.51 -2.42
C ASP A 73 -4.81 -19.12 -2.35
N GLN A 74 -3.69 -19.02 -1.63
CA GLN A 74 -2.85 -17.82 -1.57
C GLN A 74 -2.16 -17.56 -2.90
N SER A 75 -1.54 -18.60 -3.50
CA SER A 75 -0.93 -18.51 -4.83
C SER A 75 -1.94 -18.07 -5.89
N LYS A 76 -3.14 -18.69 -5.88
CA LYS A 76 -4.24 -18.30 -6.77
C LYS A 76 -4.66 -16.85 -6.55
N TYR A 77 -4.80 -16.42 -5.29
CA TYR A 77 -5.14 -15.05 -4.96
C TYR A 77 -4.11 -14.05 -5.52
N LEU A 78 -2.81 -14.27 -5.29
CA LEU A 78 -1.76 -13.40 -5.83
C LEU A 78 -1.77 -13.36 -7.36
N SER A 79 -1.92 -14.52 -8.00
CA SER A 79 -1.96 -14.62 -9.47
C SER A 79 -3.14 -13.86 -10.10
N THR A 80 -4.27 -13.81 -9.38
CA THR A 80 -5.50 -13.19 -9.87
C THR A 80 -5.53 -11.69 -9.57
N VAL A 81 -5.04 -11.29 -8.41
CA VAL A 81 -5.16 -9.90 -7.93
C VAL A 81 -3.96 -9.06 -8.33
N TYR A 82 -2.75 -9.58 -8.18
CA TYR A 82 -1.53 -8.79 -8.27
C TYR A 82 -0.69 -9.13 -9.50
N ILE A 83 -0.50 -10.39 -9.87
CA ILE A 83 0.50 -10.75 -10.88
C ILE A 83 -0.04 -10.56 -12.32
N PRO A 84 0.74 -9.94 -13.24
CA PRO A 84 1.98 -9.20 -13.00
C PRO A 84 1.70 -7.85 -12.34
N TYR A 85 2.63 -7.34 -11.52
CA TYR A 85 2.47 -6.10 -10.75
C TYR A 85 3.58 -5.10 -11.04
N ASP A 86 3.29 -3.84 -10.74
CA ASP A 86 4.26 -2.77 -10.54
C ASP A 86 4.40 -2.50 -9.04
N TYR A 87 5.55 -2.01 -8.61
CA TYR A 87 5.78 -1.63 -7.22
C TYR A 87 6.62 -0.36 -7.12
N TRP A 88 6.41 0.38 -6.03
CA TRP A 88 7.15 1.58 -5.70
C TRP A 88 7.50 1.51 -4.22
N TYR A 89 8.79 1.42 -3.92
CA TYR A 89 9.28 1.50 -2.55
C TYR A 89 9.31 2.97 -2.08
N THR A 90 9.32 3.16 -0.76
CA THR A 90 9.22 4.50 -0.14
C THR A 90 10.56 5.21 0.02
N VAL A 91 11.68 4.62 -0.42
CA VAL A 91 13.05 5.13 -0.27
C VAL A 91 13.71 5.34 -1.63
N SER A 92 14.86 6.02 -1.68
CA SER A 92 15.67 6.09 -2.90
C SER A 92 16.73 5.00 -2.88
N VAL A 93 16.84 4.24 -3.97
CA VAL A 93 17.88 3.21 -4.16
C VAL A 93 18.79 3.70 -5.28
N GLU A 94 20.10 3.78 -5.03
CA GLU A 94 21.06 4.21 -6.05
C GLU A 94 21.10 3.22 -7.21
N ARG A 95 21.02 3.74 -8.45
CA ARG A 95 21.15 2.99 -9.72
C ARG A 95 20.03 1.99 -10.04
N ASP A 96 18.94 1.98 -9.29
CA ASP A 96 17.77 1.20 -9.68
C ASP A 96 17.06 1.88 -10.88
N HIS A 97 16.90 1.11 -11.94
CA HIS A 97 16.27 1.52 -13.21
C HIS A 97 14.94 0.78 -13.44
N HIS A 98 14.47 0.00 -12.47
CA HIS A 98 13.26 -0.80 -12.57
C HIS A 98 12.00 -0.04 -12.15
N VAL A 99 12.14 1.00 -11.32
CA VAL A 99 11.02 1.77 -10.81
C VAL A 99 10.93 3.13 -11.49
N ASP A 100 9.84 3.33 -12.23
CA ASP A 100 9.50 4.60 -12.85
C ASP A 100 8.76 5.48 -11.85
N PHE A 101 9.50 6.37 -11.19
CA PHE A 101 8.95 7.37 -10.28
C PHE A 101 8.34 8.58 -11.01
N ASP A 102 8.61 8.76 -12.29
CA ASP A 102 8.08 9.89 -13.09
C ASP A 102 6.61 9.65 -13.48
N ASN A 103 6.18 8.38 -13.53
CA ASN A 103 4.83 7.98 -13.93
C ASN A 103 4.04 7.27 -12.82
N VAL A 104 4.27 7.63 -11.55
CA VAL A 104 3.55 7.04 -10.40
C VAL A 104 2.06 7.39 -10.43
N PRO A 105 1.15 6.40 -10.33
CA PRO A 105 -0.28 6.68 -10.22
C PRO A 105 -0.62 7.53 -8.98
N GLU A 106 -1.55 8.48 -9.11
CA GLU A 106 -1.89 9.44 -8.04
C GLU A 106 -2.23 8.77 -6.69
N LYS A 107 -2.98 7.66 -6.70
CA LYS A 107 -3.31 6.92 -5.46
C LYS A 107 -2.10 6.25 -4.80
N VAL A 108 -1.13 5.82 -5.61
CA VAL A 108 0.13 5.28 -5.12
C VAL A 108 0.97 6.41 -4.52
N ALA A 109 1.10 7.53 -5.24
CA ALA A 109 1.76 8.72 -4.72
C ALA A 109 1.11 9.20 -3.41
N ALA A 110 -0.21 9.21 -3.32
CA ALA A 110 -0.94 9.56 -2.11
C ALA A 110 -0.59 8.65 -0.92
N LEU A 111 -0.50 7.32 -1.13
CA LEU A 111 -0.11 6.36 -0.09
C LEU A 111 1.36 6.49 0.30
N LEU A 112 2.26 6.70 -0.66
CA LEU A 112 3.67 6.98 -0.40
C LEU A 112 3.83 8.25 0.45
N ASN A 113 3.00 9.27 0.16
CA ASN A 113 2.99 10.57 0.83
C ASN A 113 2.17 10.61 2.14
N HIS A 114 1.31 9.61 2.44
CA HIS A 114 0.34 9.67 3.56
C HIS A 114 0.89 9.35 4.96
N CYS A 115 2.20 9.41 5.17
CA CYS A 115 2.72 9.48 6.55
C CYS A 115 2.91 10.94 6.94
N TYR A 116 1.79 11.64 7.16
CA TYR A 116 1.78 12.89 7.91
C TYR A 116 1.36 12.58 9.35
N PRO A 117 2.16 12.93 10.37
CA PRO A 117 1.85 12.62 11.77
C PRO A 117 0.62 13.35 12.34
N ASP A 118 0.07 14.34 11.63
CA ASP A 118 -0.97 15.25 12.17
C ASP A 118 -2.35 15.17 11.49
N GLN A 119 -2.77 14.01 10.97
CA GLN A 119 -4.18 13.85 10.58
C GLN A 119 -5.04 13.24 11.70
N PRO A 120 -6.05 13.97 12.23
CA PRO A 120 -7.03 13.39 13.13
C PRO A 120 -7.94 12.40 12.38
N GLU A 121 -8.32 11.32 13.07
CA GLU A 121 -9.14 10.25 12.52
C GLU A 121 -10.44 10.78 11.87
N PRO A 122 -10.84 10.25 10.71
CA PRO A 122 -12.15 10.55 10.16
C PRO A 122 -13.23 9.95 11.07
N LYS A 123 -14.07 10.84 11.63
CA LYS A 123 -15.26 10.44 12.39
C LYS A 123 -16.20 9.68 11.46
N ASN A 124 -16.49 8.45 11.86
CA ASN A 124 -17.40 7.56 11.16
C ASN A 124 -18.83 7.83 11.64
N ASP A 125 -19.49 8.87 11.12
CA ASP A 125 -20.90 9.12 11.42
C ASP A 125 -21.78 8.53 10.31
N GLY A 126 -21.76 7.20 10.25
CA GLY A 126 -22.81 6.42 9.62
C GLY A 126 -23.93 6.17 10.63
N GLN A 127 -24.94 7.04 10.67
CA GLN A 127 -26.26 6.64 11.17
C GLN A 127 -27.32 7.09 10.16
N GLN A 128 -27.74 6.14 9.32
CA GLN A 128 -29.09 6.13 8.79
C GLN A 128 -30.05 5.93 9.97
N GLU A 129 -30.94 6.89 10.22
CA GLU A 129 -32.23 6.61 10.85
C GLU A 129 -33.33 7.32 10.06
N GLY A 130 -34.41 6.56 9.82
CA GLY A 130 -35.54 6.92 8.99
C GLY A 130 -36.39 8.08 9.53
N GLY A 131 -37.25 8.61 8.65
CA GLY A 131 -37.99 9.86 8.80
C GLY A 131 -39.00 9.97 9.96
N PRO A 132 -39.84 11.02 9.96
CA PRO A 132 -40.99 11.02 9.06
C PRO A 132 -41.34 12.34 8.36
N ASN A 133 -42.16 12.15 7.32
CA ASN A 133 -42.82 13.08 6.40
C ASN A 133 -43.80 14.04 7.12
N PRO A 134 -43.77 15.38 6.88
CA PRO A 134 -44.71 16.32 7.47
C PRO A 134 -45.89 16.56 6.53
N ASP A 135 -46.79 15.58 6.39
CA ASP A 135 -48.10 15.81 5.78
C ASP A 135 -49.13 14.84 6.38
N GLN A 136 -49.71 15.24 7.50
CA GLN A 136 -51.03 14.80 7.92
C GLN A 136 -51.64 15.78 8.94
N GLN A 137 -52.69 16.46 8.47
CA GLN A 137 -53.62 17.31 9.22
C GLN A 137 -54.23 16.58 10.42
N ASN A 138 -54.52 17.29 11.51
CA ASN A 138 -55.70 17.07 12.36
C ASN A 138 -55.96 18.24 13.34
N GLY A 139 -57.01 19.02 13.05
CA GLY A 139 -58.09 19.45 13.98
C GLY A 139 -57.81 20.41 15.16
N PRO A 140 -58.75 21.33 15.50
CA PRO A 140 -58.59 22.28 16.61
C PRO A 140 -59.08 21.69 17.95
N VAL A 141 -58.47 22.11 19.06
CA VAL A 141 -59.05 21.95 20.41
C VAL A 141 -58.96 23.29 21.16
N MET A 142 -60.10 23.67 21.72
CA MET A 142 -60.39 24.97 22.34
C MET A 142 -59.69 25.18 23.69
N GLY A 143 -59.41 26.45 23.97
CA GLY A 143 -59.13 27.02 25.29
C GLY A 143 -59.38 28.51 25.24
#